data_AF-A0AAN7DAI5-F1
#
_entry.id   AF-A0AAN7DAI5-F1
#
_cell.length_a   1.000
_cell.length_b   1.000
_cell.length_c   1.000
_cell.angle_alpha   90.00
_cell.angle_beta   90.00
_cell.angle_gamma   90.00
#
_symmetry.space_group_name_H-M   'P 1'
#
loop_
_entity.id
_entity.type
_entity.pdbx_description
1 polymer ?
#
loop_
_entity_poly.entity_id
_entity_poly.type
_entity_poly.pdbx_seq_one_letter_code
_entity_poly.pdbx_strand_id
1 'polypeptide(L)'
;MLYTNFALVQQWYAEGNEVADHTFTHVGSPSSQEIAAARAMLNQYGGIPLGKIKGFRAPFLNYTQDTLREIASQGFQYDTSATGVVDDCYWPYTLDYGLANDCWNNVCGSELKLPGVWEIPMYAVQDNAGTAQLMDVYLAGSPSDVTAWSNANFDRHYNGNRQPFGIYVHPTHLTNYPGLADTTAQKSAVVSFIQSLQGKPDVWFVTNDQLLQWMQNPVPASQLANQPYMQCTTPNIGKEICNGLENITIASNVVSGSLLNSCNFNTANWATCFNCPSSEPTLENPTPNAAVASTDPKFRHPVPNNCDSLWWDPIAGQCLCSNTTCAYNDTSVPVATNTTVNKVVSSTGNNSQQTNADKNGAAQLTATVMGLALSAGVAAIMAL
;
A
#
# COMPACT_ATOMS: atom_id res chain seq x y z
N MET A 1 -10.20 -3.36 1.42
CA MET A 1 -10.84 -2.83 0.19
C MET A 1 -12.33 -2.54 0.35
N LEU A 2 -13.05 -3.26 1.21
CA LEU A 2 -14.46 -2.97 1.47
C LEU A 2 -14.64 -1.50 1.88
N TYR A 3 -15.66 -0.84 1.30
CA TYR A 3 -16.00 0.57 1.53
C TYR A 3 -14.91 1.61 1.13
N THR A 4 -13.90 1.22 0.36
CA THR A 4 -12.90 2.14 -0.18
C THR A 4 -13.49 2.99 -1.31
N ASN A 5 -13.37 4.32 -1.21
CA ASN A 5 -13.64 5.22 -2.32
C ASN A 5 -12.38 5.39 -3.17
N PHE A 6 -12.34 4.76 -4.33
CA PHE A 6 -11.14 4.73 -5.17
C PHE A 6 -10.76 6.09 -5.80
N ALA A 7 -11.70 7.02 -5.93
CA ALA A 7 -11.37 8.39 -6.32
C ALA A 7 -10.48 9.07 -5.27
N LEU A 8 -10.74 8.84 -3.98
CA LEU A 8 -9.92 9.38 -2.89
C LEU A 8 -8.56 8.69 -2.79
N VAL A 9 -8.49 7.40 -3.12
CA VAL A 9 -7.21 6.68 -3.23
C VAL A 9 -6.34 7.30 -4.33
N GLN A 10 -6.94 7.54 -5.50
CA GLN A 10 -6.22 8.16 -6.62
C GLN A 10 -5.78 9.59 -6.29
N GLN A 11 -6.64 10.38 -5.65
CA GLN A 11 -6.29 11.72 -5.18
C GLN A 11 -5.12 11.67 -4.18
N TRP A 12 -5.18 10.79 -3.18
CA TRP A 12 -4.11 10.62 -2.20
C TRP A 12 -2.77 10.32 -2.85
N TYR A 13 -2.76 9.40 -3.82
CA TYR A 13 -1.57 9.10 -4.62
C TYR A 13 -1.10 10.30 -5.44
N ALA A 14 -2.04 11.01 -6.08
CA ALA A 14 -1.71 12.12 -6.94
C ALA A 14 -1.12 13.33 -6.20
N GLU A 15 -1.47 13.49 -4.92
CA GLU A 15 -0.89 14.46 -3.99
C GLU A 15 0.53 14.08 -3.52
N GLY A 16 1.09 12.97 -4.02
CA GLY A 16 2.46 12.52 -3.75
C GLY A 16 2.58 11.55 -2.57
N ASN A 17 1.45 11.08 -2.04
CA ASN A 17 1.47 10.12 -0.94
C ASN A 17 1.59 8.68 -1.46
N GLU A 18 2.11 7.80 -0.60
CA GLU A 18 2.19 6.37 -0.89
C GLU A 18 0.84 5.67 -0.63
N VAL A 19 0.54 4.66 -1.47
CA VAL A 19 -0.58 3.73 -1.30
C VAL A 19 -0.04 2.31 -1.19
N ALA A 20 -0.41 1.62 -0.12
CA ALA A 20 0.06 0.27 0.22
C ALA A 20 -1.11 -0.69 0.43
N ASP A 21 -0.81 -1.99 0.45
CA ASP A 21 -1.80 -3.05 0.61
C ASP A 21 -2.15 -3.29 2.08
N HIS A 22 -3.45 -3.47 2.34
CA HIS A 22 -3.99 -3.82 3.66
C HIS A 22 -5.14 -4.84 3.55
N THR A 23 -5.03 -5.77 2.59
CA THR A 23 -5.98 -6.87 2.31
C THR A 23 -7.36 -6.43 1.82
N PHE A 24 -8.13 -7.40 1.32
CA PHE A 24 -9.44 -7.16 0.74
C PHE A 24 -10.49 -7.01 1.85
N THR A 25 -10.62 -8.01 2.73
CA THR A 25 -11.66 -8.08 3.77
C THR A 25 -11.20 -7.66 5.17
N HIS A 26 -9.92 -7.32 5.36
CA HIS A 26 -9.35 -6.95 6.66
C HIS A 26 -9.43 -8.10 7.69
N VAL A 27 -8.87 -9.26 7.33
CA VAL A 27 -8.82 -10.46 8.17
C VAL A 27 -7.43 -10.67 8.78
N GLY A 28 -7.40 -11.28 9.97
CA GLY A 28 -6.15 -11.80 10.53
C GLY A 28 -5.65 -13.00 9.72
N SER A 29 -4.33 -13.17 9.62
CA SER A 29 -3.69 -14.23 8.81
C SER A 29 -4.21 -14.27 7.36
N PRO A 30 -4.02 -13.21 6.57
CA PRO A 30 -4.59 -13.12 5.23
C PRO A 30 -4.01 -14.18 4.30
N SER A 31 -4.87 -14.75 3.45
CA SER A 31 -4.45 -15.65 2.38
C SER A 31 -3.73 -14.89 1.25
N SER A 32 -3.03 -15.62 0.38
CA SER A 32 -2.52 -15.09 -0.90
C SER A 32 -3.55 -14.27 -1.66
N GLN A 33 -4.77 -14.77 -1.69
CA GLN A 33 -5.87 -14.17 -2.43
C GLN A 33 -6.31 -12.83 -1.83
N GLU A 34 -6.28 -12.68 -0.50
CA GLU A 34 -6.62 -11.42 0.19
C GLU A 34 -5.70 -10.28 -0.23
N ILE A 35 -4.39 -10.58 -0.29
CA ILE A 35 -3.35 -9.63 -0.66
C ILE A 35 -3.41 -9.34 -2.17
N ALA A 36 -3.52 -10.38 -2.99
CA ALA A 36 -3.58 -10.21 -4.45
C ALA A 36 -4.83 -9.43 -4.90
N ALA A 37 -5.99 -9.71 -4.28
CA ALA A 37 -7.25 -9.05 -4.59
C ALA A 37 -7.22 -7.55 -4.24
N ALA A 38 -6.64 -7.18 -3.10
CA ALA A 38 -6.50 -5.79 -2.71
C ALA A 38 -5.61 -5.00 -3.67
N ARG A 39 -4.42 -5.53 -3.98
CA ARG A 39 -3.52 -4.94 -4.97
C ARG A 39 -4.16 -4.80 -6.35
N ALA A 40 -4.92 -5.81 -6.80
CA ALA A 40 -5.64 -5.76 -8.07
C ALA A 40 -6.69 -4.62 -8.10
N MET A 41 -7.46 -4.43 -7.02
CA MET A 41 -8.46 -3.36 -6.94
C MET A 41 -7.83 -1.97 -6.87
N LEU A 42 -6.75 -1.80 -6.10
CA LEU A 42 -6.00 -0.54 -6.01
C LEU A 42 -5.50 -0.10 -7.39
N ASN A 43 -5.03 -1.03 -8.21
CA ASN A 43 -4.64 -0.74 -9.59
C ASN A 43 -5.85 -0.49 -10.50
N GLN A 44 -6.82 -1.41 -10.52
CA GLN A 44 -7.93 -1.39 -11.48
C GLN A 44 -8.89 -0.21 -11.28
N TYR A 45 -9.16 0.16 -10.02
CA TYR A 45 -10.15 1.18 -9.69
C TYR A 45 -9.52 2.43 -9.07
N GLY A 46 -8.41 2.29 -8.33
CA GLY A 46 -7.66 3.42 -7.79
C GLY A 46 -6.63 4.01 -8.76
N GLY A 47 -6.34 3.31 -9.86
CA GLY A 47 -5.37 3.76 -10.85
C GLY A 47 -3.93 3.79 -10.32
N ILE A 48 -3.61 3.05 -9.27
CA ILE A 48 -2.24 3.03 -8.76
C ILE A 48 -1.41 2.06 -9.60
N PRO A 49 -0.32 2.48 -10.27
CA PRO A 49 0.52 1.55 -11.01
C PRO A 49 1.03 0.41 -10.10
N LEU A 50 1.09 -0.83 -10.60
CA LEU A 50 1.41 -1.99 -9.75
C LEU A 50 2.80 -1.87 -9.11
N GLY A 51 3.79 -1.38 -9.87
CA GLY A 51 5.14 -1.09 -9.38
C GLY A 51 5.23 0.05 -8.36
N LYS A 52 4.12 0.73 -8.06
CA LYS A 52 4.02 1.75 -7.01
C LYS A 52 3.34 1.23 -5.74
N ILE A 53 2.68 0.06 -5.79
CA ILE A 53 2.09 -0.60 -4.62
C ILE A 53 3.16 -1.53 -4.02
N LYS A 54 4.08 -0.95 -3.26
CA LYS A 54 5.30 -1.63 -2.79
C LYS A 54 5.21 -2.17 -1.37
N GLY A 55 4.37 -1.55 -0.55
CA GLY A 55 4.22 -1.87 0.86
C GLY A 55 3.04 -2.76 1.18
N PHE A 56 3.17 -3.50 2.27
CA PHE A 56 2.10 -4.25 2.91
C PHE A 56 2.07 -3.97 4.42
N ARG A 57 0.87 -4.05 5.00
CA ARG A 57 0.68 -4.16 6.46
C ARG A 57 -0.39 -5.21 6.74
N ALA A 58 -0.13 -6.12 7.67
CA ALA A 58 -1.09 -7.11 8.11
C ALA A 58 -2.22 -6.46 8.93
N PRO A 59 -3.51 -6.79 8.66
CA PRO A 59 -4.62 -6.40 9.51
C PRO A 59 -4.39 -6.80 10.96
N PHE A 60 -4.76 -5.91 11.89
CA PHE A 60 -4.57 -6.06 13.34
C PHE A 60 -3.11 -6.25 13.77
N LEU A 61 -2.15 -5.99 12.87
CA LEU A 61 -0.73 -6.33 13.04
C LEU A 61 -0.50 -7.83 13.30
N ASN A 62 -1.46 -8.67 12.92
CA ASN A 62 -1.40 -10.11 13.11
C ASN A 62 -0.72 -10.77 11.89
N TYR A 63 0.58 -10.52 11.76
CA TYR A 63 1.41 -11.14 10.75
C TYR A 63 1.95 -12.50 11.23
N THR A 64 2.28 -13.36 10.27
CA THR A 64 2.89 -14.68 10.49
C THR A 64 4.05 -14.86 9.52
N GLN A 65 4.85 -15.92 9.70
CA GLN A 65 5.87 -16.27 8.70
C GLN A 65 5.24 -16.55 7.32
N ASP A 66 4.05 -17.16 7.29
CA ASP A 66 3.34 -17.43 6.04
C ASP A 66 2.85 -16.14 5.40
N THR A 67 2.37 -15.17 6.18
CA THR A 67 2.06 -13.81 5.70
C THR A 67 3.28 -13.17 5.03
N LEU A 68 4.46 -13.25 5.66
CA LEU A 68 5.68 -12.66 5.12
C LEU A 68 6.19 -13.39 3.87
N ARG A 69 6.07 -14.72 3.82
CA ARG A 69 6.36 -15.50 2.60
C ARG A 69 5.42 -15.12 1.46
N GLU A 70 4.16 -14.87 1.77
CA GLU A 70 3.16 -14.52 0.79
C GLU A 70 3.47 -13.17 0.13
N ILE A 71 3.73 -12.13 0.93
CA ILE A 71 4.09 -10.82 0.36
C ILE A 71 5.38 -10.87 -0.45
N ALA A 72 6.37 -11.66 -0.01
CA ALA A 72 7.62 -11.86 -0.74
C ALA A 72 7.35 -12.52 -2.10
N SER A 73 6.50 -13.56 -2.11
CA SER A 73 6.13 -14.28 -3.34
C SER A 73 5.37 -13.39 -4.34
N GLN A 74 4.61 -12.41 -3.85
CA GLN A 74 3.91 -11.44 -4.67
C GLN A 74 4.77 -10.24 -5.08
N GLY A 75 6.02 -10.15 -4.60
CA GLY A 75 6.96 -9.11 -4.98
C GLY A 75 6.76 -7.78 -4.26
N PHE A 76 6.17 -7.77 -3.07
CA PHE A 76 6.19 -6.58 -2.21
C PHE A 76 7.62 -6.28 -1.77
N GLN A 77 7.95 -4.99 -1.68
CA GLN A 77 9.27 -4.54 -1.26
C GLN A 77 9.43 -4.58 0.25
N TYR A 78 8.36 -4.30 1.00
CA TYR A 78 8.45 -4.20 2.45
C TYR A 78 7.15 -4.59 3.18
N ASP A 79 7.33 -5.09 4.41
CA ASP A 79 6.29 -5.15 5.45
C ASP A 79 6.50 -4.03 6.47
N THR A 80 5.40 -3.64 7.12
CA THR A 80 5.42 -2.77 8.30
C THR A 80 4.36 -3.23 9.28
N SER A 81 4.52 -4.45 9.78
CA SER A 81 3.62 -5.06 10.75
C SER A 81 4.29 -5.41 12.07
N ALA A 82 5.62 -5.61 12.09
CA ALA A 82 6.33 -5.99 13.30
C ALA A 82 6.53 -4.78 14.23
N THR A 83 6.26 -4.96 15.52
CA THR A 83 6.35 -3.87 16.50
C THR A 83 7.78 -3.68 17.00
N GLY A 84 8.24 -2.43 17.10
CA GLY A 84 9.47 -2.06 17.80
C GLY A 84 9.16 -1.27 19.07
N VAL A 85 9.75 -1.67 20.19
CA VAL A 85 9.58 -1.07 21.52
C VAL A 85 10.95 -0.82 22.17
N VAL A 86 11.34 0.44 22.25
CA VAL A 86 12.53 0.94 22.97
C VAL A 86 13.84 0.26 22.56
N ASP A 87 14.12 -0.93 23.06
CA ASP A 87 15.39 -1.66 22.89
C ASP A 87 15.47 -2.43 21.56
N ASP A 88 14.33 -2.78 20.95
CA ASP A 88 14.26 -3.41 19.62
C ASP A 88 13.70 -2.47 18.54
N CYS A 89 13.70 -1.16 18.80
CA CYS A 89 13.49 -0.11 17.78
C CYS A 89 14.70 -0.02 16.83
N TYR A 90 14.85 -0.98 15.93
CA TYR A 90 15.89 -0.95 14.90
C TYR A 90 15.52 -0.01 13.76
N TRP A 91 16.52 0.53 13.06
CA TRP A 91 16.29 1.08 11.72
C TRP A 91 15.69 -0.01 10.82
N PRO A 92 14.94 0.34 9.76
CA PRO A 92 14.48 -0.66 8.80
C PRO A 92 15.61 -1.54 8.30
N TYR A 93 15.32 -2.82 8.06
CA TYR A 93 16.32 -3.82 7.72
C TYR A 93 15.74 -4.84 6.75
N THR A 94 16.61 -5.57 6.04
CA THR A 94 16.17 -6.65 5.16
C THR A 94 15.97 -7.95 5.93
N LEU A 95 15.01 -8.76 5.49
CA LEU A 95 14.73 -10.10 5.99
C LEU A 95 15.70 -11.16 5.42
N ASP A 96 16.85 -10.75 4.90
CA ASP A 96 17.93 -11.64 4.42
C ASP A 96 18.39 -12.61 5.52
N TYR A 97 18.35 -12.12 6.77
CA TYR A 97 18.75 -12.86 7.98
C TYR A 97 17.58 -13.13 8.93
N GLY A 98 16.34 -12.91 8.48
CA GLY A 98 15.12 -13.07 9.27
C GLY A 98 14.72 -11.81 10.04
N LEU A 99 13.65 -11.92 10.81
CA LEU A 99 13.16 -10.85 11.68
C LEU A 99 14.08 -10.66 12.90
N ALA A 100 14.27 -9.41 13.29
CA ALA A 100 15.15 -9.02 14.40
C ALA A 100 14.41 -8.41 15.60
N ASN A 101 13.21 -7.84 15.40
CA ASN A 101 12.35 -7.29 16.45
C ASN A 101 11.05 -8.09 16.59
N ASP A 102 10.30 -7.83 17.66
CA ASP A 102 8.97 -8.42 17.89
C ASP A 102 8.98 -9.95 18.10
N CYS A 103 10.05 -10.45 18.73
CA CYS A 103 10.37 -11.88 18.80
C CYS A 103 9.56 -12.71 19.82
N TRP A 104 8.44 -12.20 20.34
CA TRP A 104 7.69 -12.81 21.44
C TRP A 104 7.00 -14.14 21.08
N ASN A 105 6.74 -14.38 19.79
CA ASN A 105 6.12 -15.59 19.25
C ASN A 105 7.12 -16.54 18.54
N ASN A 106 8.43 -16.42 18.82
CA ASN A 106 9.52 -17.15 18.16
C ASN A 106 9.71 -16.85 16.66
N VAL A 107 9.13 -15.77 16.12
CA VAL A 107 9.31 -15.44 14.69
C VAL A 107 10.77 -15.15 14.31
N CYS A 108 11.54 -14.48 15.18
CA CYS A 108 12.95 -14.16 14.93
C CYS A 108 13.90 -15.36 15.00
N GLY A 109 13.50 -16.44 15.68
CA GLY A 109 14.27 -17.68 15.76
C GLY A 109 13.99 -18.66 14.62
N SER A 110 13.10 -18.28 13.68
CA SER A 110 12.68 -19.14 12.59
C SER A 110 13.70 -19.22 11.45
N GLU A 111 13.57 -20.24 10.60
CA GLU A 111 14.32 -20.32 9.33
C GLU A 111 13.79 -19.33 8.27
N LEU A 112 12.90 -18.40 8.63
CA LEU A 112 12.38 -17.40 7.70
C LEU A 112 13.51 -16.50 7.21
N LYS A 113 13.84 -16.62 5.93
CA LYS A 113 14.74 -15.72 5.21
C LYS A 113 14.08 -15.34 3.91
N LEU A 114 13.87 -14.05 3.71
CA LEU A 114 13.19 -13.48 2.55
C LEU A 114 14.10 -12.44 1.92
N PRO A 115 15.09 -12.87 1.11
CA PRO A 115 16.11 -11.96 0.64
C PRO A 115 15.54 -10.77 -0.15
N GLY A 116 15.98 -9.56 0.20
CA GLY A 116 15.58 -8.30 -0.44
C GLY A 116 14.24 -7.71 0.04
N VAL A 117 13.45 -8.44 0.84
CA VAL A 117 12.24 -7.89 1.49
C VAL A 117 12.67 -7.10 2.71
N TRP A 118 12.14 -5.88 2.87
CA TRP A 118 12.41 -5.03 4.02
C TRP A 118 11.35 -5.19 5.11
N GLU A 119 11.77 -5.13 6.35
CA GLU A 119 10.89 -4.82 7.49
C GLU A 119 11.11 -3.36 7.87
N ILE A 120 10.01 -2.62 7.99
CA ILE A 120 9.97 -1.29 8.59
C ILE A 120 9.25 -1.41 9.94
N PRO A 121 10.01 -1.54 11.05
CA PRO A 121 9.41 -1.69 12.37
C PRO A 121 8.39 -0.61 12.67
N MET A 122 7.32 -1.01 13.36
CA MET A 122 6.31 -0.10 13.87
C MET A 122 6.71 0.39 15.25
N TYR A 123 7.24 1.61 15.32
CA TYR A 123 7.81 2.20 16.54
C TYR A 123 6.70 2.62 17.51
N ALA A 124 6.59 1.92 18.64
CA ALA A 124 5.60 2.21 19.66
C ALA A 124 5.97 3.45 20.50
N VAL A 125 4.95 4.17 20.95
CA VAL A 125 5.09 5.25 21.93
C VAL A 125 4.94 4.65 23.32
N GLN A 126 5.97 4.77 24.15
CA GLN A 126 5.91 4.31 25.53
C GLN A 126 5.25 5.36 26.44
N ASP A 127 4.25 4.96 27.22
CA ASP A 127 3.66 5.81 28.25
C ASP A 127 4.53 5.92 29.52
N ASN A 128 4.10 6.73 30.48
CA ASN A 128 4.82 6.94 31.75
C ASN A 128 4.91 5.68 32.64
N ALA A 129 4.04 4.69 32.43
CA ALA A 129 4.07 3.41 33.13
C ALA A 129 4.97 2.37 32.44
N GLY A 130 5.55 2.72 31.29
CA GLY A 130 6.37 1.82 30.49
C GLY A 130 5.57 0.98 29.49
N THR A 131 4.26 1.20 29.37
CA THR A 131 3.40 0.46 28.44
C THR A 131 3.63 0.96 27.02
N ALA A 132 3.87 0.04 26.09
CA ALA A 132 3.95 0.36 24.67
C ALA A 132 2.54 0.63 24.12
N GLN A 133 2.38 1.79 23.51
CA GLN A 133 1.17 2.20 22.79
C GLN A 133 1.50 2.20 21.30
N LEU A 134 0.83 1.34 20.54
CA LEU A 134 0.98 1.25 19.09
C LEU A 134 -0.39 1.35 18.43
N MET A 135 -0.46 2.11 17.35
CA MET A 135 -1.70 2.55 16.68
C MET A 135 -2.57 3.39 17.58
N ASP A 136 -3.09 4.48 17.01
CA ASP A 136 -4.11 5.29 17.67
C ASP A 136 -3.73 5.69 19.11
N VAL A 137 -2.46 6.03 19.35
CA VAL A 137 -1.93 6.35 20.70
C VAL A 137 -2.76 7.41 21.42
N TYR A 138 -3.42 8.28 20.65
CA TYR A 138 -4.39 9.28 21.13
C TYR A 138 -5.66 8.72 21.79
N LEU A 139 -5.90 7.41 21.76
CA LEU A 139 -6.95 6.72 22.50
C LEU A 139 -6.48 6.21 23.87
N ALA A 140 -5.17 6.15 24.11
CA ALA A 140 -4.59 5.55 25.31
C ALA A 140 -4.53 6.49 26.54
N GLY A 141 -4.83 7.77 26.36
CA GLY A 141 -4.73 8.76 27.43
C GLY A 141 -5.39 10.10 27.10
N SER A 142 -5.26 11.06 28.01
CA SER A 142 -5.70 12.43 27.73
C SER A 142 -4.85 13.05 26.61
N PRO A 143 -5.36 14.03 25.84
CA PRO A 143 -4.57 14.71 24.82
C PRO A 143 -3.25 15.29 25.34
N SER A 144 -3.21 15.79 26.58
CA SER A 144 -1.99 16.28 27.22
C SER A 144 -1.00 15.16 27.54
N ASP A 145 -1.47 14.03 28.08
CA ASP A 145 -0.61 12.90 28.41
C ASP A 145 -0.01 12.29 27.15
N VAL A 146 -0.84 12.04 26.14
CA VAL A 146 -0.42 11.51 24.83
C VAL A 146 0.58 12.43 24.17
N THR A 147 0.36 13.74 24.22
CA THR A 147 1.32 14.73 23.69
C THR A 147 2.65 14.65 24.44
N ALA A 148 2.63 14.52 25.77
CA ALA A 148 3.84 14.38 26.57
C ALA A 148 4.60 13.08 26.25
N TRP A 149 3.90 11.95 26.17
CA TRP A 149 4.48 10.65 25.80
C TRP A 149 5.08 10.71 24.38
N SER A 150 4.34 11.26 23.42
CA SER A 150 4.79 11.35 22.03
C SER A 150 6.03 12.23 21.90
N ASN A 151 6.10 13.36 22.61
CA ASN A 151 7.32 14.19 22.64
C ASN A 151 8.50 13.46 23.28
N ALA A 152 8.29 12.78 24.42
CA ALA A 152 9.36 12.05 25.09
C ALA A 152 9.93 10.91 24.23
N ASN A 153 9.06 10.18 23.51
CA ASN A 153 9.47 9.12 22.60
C ASN A 153 10.12 9.70 21.32
N PHE A 154 9.59 10.79 20.76
CA PHE A 154 10.26 11.49 19.66
C PHE A 154 11.66 11.95 20.08
N ASP A 155 11.82 12.55 21.25
CA ASP A 155 13.12 12.99 21.76
C ASP A 155 14.09 11.82 21.98
N ARG A 156 13.59 10.63 22.33
CA ARG A 156 14.41 9.41 22.39
C ARG A 156 15.00 9.05 21.02
N HIS A 157 14.18 9.09 19.96
CA HIS A 157 14.64 8.86 18.59
C HIS A 157 15.58 9.98 18.13
N TYR A 158 15.16 11.23 18.32
CA TYR A 158 15.85 12.42 17.84
C TYR A 158 17.20 12.67 18.54
N ASN A 159 17.34 12.35 19.82
CA ASN A 159 18.61 12.49 20.54
C ASN A 159 19.43 11.18 20.59
N GLY A 160 18.85 10.07 20.15
CA GLY A 160 19.49 8.76 20.07
C GLY A 160 20.03 8.45 18.68
N ASN A 161 19.77 7.23 18.21
CA ASN A 161 20.27 6.73 16.92
C ASN A 161 19.43 7.18 15.71
N ARG A 162 18.48 8.12 15.89
CA ARG A 162 17.68 8.74 14.83
C ARG A 162 16.78 7.77 14.05
N GLN A 163 16.47 6.60 14.60
CA GLN A 163 15.51 5.67 13.97
C GLN A 163 14.20 6.40 13.64
N PRO A 164 13.49 6.01 12.56
CA PRO A 164 12.24 6.66 12.20
C PRO A 164 11.27 6.72 13.37
N PHE A 165 10.51 7.81 13.47
CA PHE A 165 9.43 7.94 14.44
C PHE A 165 8.10 7.78 13.70
N GLY A 166 7.32 6.77 14.10
CA GLY A 166 6.06 6.45 13.46
C GLY A 166 4.88 7.21 14.05
N ILE A 167 4.05 7.81 13.18
CA ILE A 167 2.73 8.32 13.56
C ILE A 167 1.74 7.49 12.76
N TYR A 168 1.01 6.61 13.44
CA TYR A 168 0.05 5.79 12.74
C TYR A 168 -1.31 5.71 13.41
N VAL A 169 -2.32 5.87 12.54
CA VAL A 169 -3.63 6.41 12.88
C VAL A 169 -4.70 5.74 12.03
N HIS A 170 -5.88 5.54 12.60
CA HIS A 170 -7.11 5.27 11.89
C HIS A 170 -7.97 6.53 11.85
N PRO A 171 -8.26 7.11 10.66
CA PRO A 171 -9.02 8.35 10.53
C PRO A 171 -10.39 8.33 11.20
N THR A 172 -11.00 7.14 11.34
CA THR A 172 -12.31 6.97 12.00
C THR A 172 -12.31 7.43 13.46
N HIS A 173 -11.17 7.40 14.14
CA HIS A 173 -11.06 7.80 15.55
C HIS A 173 -10.72 9.29 15.73
N LEU A 174 -10.48 10.02 14.64
CA LEU A 174 -10.17 11.46 14.63
C LEU A 174 -11.19 12.26 13.80
N THR A 175 -12.30 11.62 13.41
CA THR A 175 -13.37 12.22 12.61
C THR A 175 -14.64 12.26 13.43
N ASN A 176 -15.24 13.44 13.54
CA ASN A 176 -16.51 13.61 14.24
C ASN A 176 -17.66 13.05 13.40
N TYR A 177 -18.42 12.12 13.99
CA TYR A 177 -19.66 11.60 13.43
C TYR A 177 -20.84 11.88 14.39
N PRO A 178 -22.03 12.22 13.86
CA PRO A 178 -23.22 12.40 14.69
C PRO A 178 -23.49 11.17 15.58
N GLY A 179 -23.61 11.40 16.89
CA GLY A 179 -23.88 10.34 17.87
C GLY A 179 -22.65 9.65 18.46
N LEU A 180 -21.44 9.98 18.00
CA LEU A 180 -20.19 9.56 18.63
C LEU A 180 -19.61 10.67 19.53
N ALA A 181 -18.63 10.30 20.36
CA ALA A 181 -17.91 11.26 21.19
C ALA A 181 -17.18 12.31 20.33
N ASP A 182 -17.07 13.53 20.83
CA ASP A 182 -16.29 14.59 20.17
C ASP A 182 -14.80 14.27 20.24
N THR A 183 -14.16 14.19 19.07
CA THR A 183 -12.75 13.87 18.88
C THR A 183 -11.90 15.10 18.56
N THR A 184 -12.49 16.31 18.61
CA THR A 184 -11.82 17.56 18.22
C THR A 184 -10.53 17.81 18.99
N ALA A 185 -10.52 17.53 20.30
CA ALA A 185 -9.35 17.72 21.15
C ALA A 185 -8.21 16.75 20.78
N GLN A 186 -8.54 15.47 20.55
CA GLN A 186 -7.59 14.43 20.14
C GLN A 186 -6.99 14.77 18.77
N LYS A 187 -7.83 15.11 17.79
CA LYS A 187 -7.39 15.55 16.47
C LYS A 187 -6.47 16.78 16.57
N SER A 188 -6.86 17.78 17.35
CA SER A 188 -6.07 19.00 17.53
C SER A 188 -4.70 18.71 18.16
N ALA A 189 -4.63 17.79 19.12
CA ALA A 189 -3.37 17.38 19.74
C ALA A 189 -2.45 16.65 18.76
N VAL A 190 -2.97 15.68 17.98
CA VAL A 190 -2.20 14.98 16.95
C VAL A 190 -1.66 15.95 15.90
N VAL A 191 -2.50 16.86 15.39
CA VAL A 191 -2.10 17.88 14.41
C VAL A 191 -1.05 18.83 14.99
N SER A 192 -1.24 19.31 16.23
CA SER A 192 -0.28 20.20 16.89
C SER A 192 1.07 19.54 17.13
N PHE A 193 1.07 18.24 17.47
CA PHE A 193 2.28 17.46 17.60
C PHE A 193 3.02 17.34 16.25
N ILE A 194 2.32 16.99 15.16
CA ILE A 194 2.92 16.94 13.81
C ILE A 194 3.54 18.31 13.44
N GLN A 195 2.81 19.40 13.65
CA GLN A 195 3.29 20.76 13.36
C GLN A 195 4.52 21.16 14.20
N SER A 196 4.59 20.73 15.47
CA SER A 196 5.74 21.03 16.33
C SER A 196 7.02 20.32 15.83
N LEU A 197 6.88 19.10 15.29
CA LEU A 197 7.99 18.37 14.69
C LEU A 197 8.43 18.98 13.35
N GLN A 198 7.48 19.42 12.52
CA GLN A 198 7.75 20.07 11.23
C GLN A 198 8.61 21.34 11.37
N GLY A 199 8.52 22.03 12.52
CA GLY A 199 9.33 23.22 12.81
C GLY A 199 10.81 22.94 13.09
N LYS A 200 11.25 21.67 13.17
CA LYS A 200 12.65 21.29 13.44
C LYS A 200 13.46 21.21 12.12
N PRO A 201 14.71 21.71 12.08
CA PRO A 201 15.45 21.93 10.84
C PRO A 201 15.90 20.67 10.09
N ASP A 202 15.95 19.53 10.77
CA ASP A 202 16.48 18.24 10.30
C ASP A 202 15.46 17.11 10.49
N VAL A 203 14.16 17.44 10.52
CA VAL A 203 13.04 16.51 10.58
C VAL A 203 12.29 16.51 9.26
N TRP A 204 12.06 15.32 8.71
CA TRP A 204 11.40 15.13 7.43
C TRP A 204 10.23 14.19 7.60
N PHE A 205 9.05 14.60 7.11
CA PHE A 205 7.90 13.73 6.97
C PHE A 205 7.98 13.08 5.59
N VAL A 206 8.11 11.76 5.57
CA VAL A 206 8.37 10.99 4.36
C VAL A 206 7.45 9.77 4.30
N THR A 207 7.23 9.26 3.10
CA THR A 207 6.60 7.95 2.90
C THR A 207 7.58 6.83 3.27
N ASN A 208 7.08 5.59 3.36
CA ASN A 208 7.94 4.44 3.60
C ASN A 208 8.84 4.16 2.38
N ASP A 209 8.35 4.34 1.16
CA ASP A 209 9.17 4.24 -0.06
C ASP A 209 10.30 5.27 -0.09
N GLN A 210 10.06 6.51 0.35
CA GLN A 210 11.09 7.54 0.45
C GLN A 210 12.14 7.20 1.51
N LEU A 211 11.70 6.69 2.67
CA LEU A 211 12.58 6.19 3.73
C LEU A 211 13.50 5.08 3.20
N LEU A 212 12.96 4.08 2.49
CA LEU A 212 13.75 2.98 1.94
C LEU A 212 14.70 3.44 0.83
N GLN A 213 14.29 4.37 -0.03
CA GLN A 213 15.19 4.95 -1.05
C GLN A 213 16.38 5.68 -0.40
N TRP A 214 16.16 6.42 0.68
CA TRP A 214 17.24 7.01 1.46
C TRP A 214 18.10 5.94 2.13
N MET A 215 17.50 4.89 2.70
CA MET A 215 18.26 3.82 3.33
C MET A 215 19.18 3.06 2.37
N GLN A 216 18.77 2.91 1.12
CA GLN A 216 19.58 2.29 0.07
C GLN A 216 20.76 3.18 -0.35
N ASN A 217 20.61 4.51 -0.28
CA ASN A 217 21.63 5.47 -0.70
C ASN A 217 21.63 6.71 0.24
N PRO A 218 22.12 6.56 1.49
CA PRO A 218 21.93 7.57 2.51
C PRO A 218 22.73 8.84 2.22
N VAL A 219 22.06 9.98 2.37
CA VAL A 219 22.66 11.31 2.27
C VAL A 219 22.41 12.12 3.56
N PRO A 220 23.27 13.10 3.90
CA PRO A 220 23.03 14.02 5.00
C PRO A 220 21.73 14.81 4.82
N ALA A 221 21.12 15.28 5.91
CA ALA A 221 19.88 16.06 5.88
C ALA A 221 19.96 17.30 4.97
N SER A 222 21.13 17.93 4.87
CA SER A 222 21.38 19.08 3.98
C SER A 222 21.25 18.76 2.48
N GLN A 223 21.25 17.48 2.10
CA GLN A 223 21.15 17.01 0.72
C GLN A 223 19.81 16.34 0.41
N LEU A 224 18.95 16.09 1.41
CA LEU A 224 17.66 15.43 1.23
C LEU A 224 16.74 16.19 0.27
N ALA A 225 16.66 17.51 0.42
CA ALA A 225 15.84 18.38 -0.44
C ALA A 225 16.15 18.25 -1.94
N ASN A 226 17.36 17.83 -2.30
CA ASN A 226 17.82 17.70 -3.69
C ASN A 226 17.69 16.28 -4.24
N GLN A 227 17.27 15.32 -3.40
CA GLN A 227 17.12 13.93 -3.86
C GLN A 227 15.90 13.81 -4.79
N PRO A 228 16.00 13.04 -5.89
CA PRO A 228 14.89 12.87 -6.83
C PRO A 228 13.60 12.36 -6.16
N TYR A 229 13.73 11.46 -5.18
CA TYR A 229 12.60 10.87 -4.47
C TYR A 229 11.94 11.79 -3.44
N MET A 230 12.56 12.94 -3.14
CA MET A 230 12.00 13.97 -2.24
C MET A 230 11.31 15.09 -3.02
N GLN A 231 11.34 15.06 -4.36
CA GLN A 231 10.70 16.09 -5.18
C GLN A 231 9.20 15.84 -5.29
N CYS A 232 8.38 16.88 -5.02
CA CYS A 232 6.95 16.86 -5.29
C CYS A 232 6.68 17.48 -6.66
N THR A 233 6.67 16.68 -7.72
CA THR A 233 6.36 17.18 -9.07
C THR A 233 4.89 16.99 -9.38
N THR A 234 4.12 18.08 -9.41
CA THR A 234 2.76 18.03 -9.94
C THR A 234 2.82 18.05 -11.47
N PRO A 235 2.17 17.10 -12.17
CA PRO A 235 2.22 17.04 -13.63
C PRO A 235 1.52 18.26 -14.25
N ASN A 236 2.19 19.00 -15.14
CA ASN A 236 1.56 20.02 -15.97
C ASN A 236 1.12 19.41 -17.30
N ILE A 237 -0.18 19.11 -17.41
CA ILE A 237 -0.76 18.32 -18.49
C ILE A 237 -1.42 19.22 -19.55
N GLY A 238 -1.58 20.53 -19.26
CA GLY A 238 -2.19 21.50 -20.17
C GLY A 238 -3.70 21.32 -20.41
N LYS A 239 -4.33 20.31 -19.80
CA LYS A 239 -5.78 20.06 -19.79
C LYS A 239 -6.16 19.26 -18.54
N GLU A 240 -7.42 19.37 -18.12
CA GLU A 240 -7.98 18.53 -17.08
C GLU A 240 -8.18 17.09 -17.58
N ILE A 241 -7.76 16.12 -16.79
CA ILE A 241 -7.99 14.69 -16.99
C ILE A 241 -8.40 14.06 -15.66
N CYS A 242 -8.96 12.85 -15.69
CA CYS A 242 -9.30 12.14 -14.46
C CYS A 242 -8.07 11.38 -13.92
N ASN A 243 -7.20 12.08 -13.20
CA ASN A 243 -5.97 11.53 -12.61
C ASN A 243 -5.85 11.74 -11.09
N GLY A 244 -6.91 12.20 -10.42
CA GLY A 244 -6.92 12.48 -8.98
C GLY A 244 -6.45 13.88 -8.59
N LEU A 245 -6.00 14.71 -9.55
CA LEU A 245 -5.70 16.13 -9.31
C LEU A 245 -6.91 16.96 -9.72
N GLU A 246 -7.33 17.90 -8.87
CA GLU A 246 -8.39 18.87 -9.22
C GLU A 246 -7.76 20.16 -9.76
N ASN A 247 -8.07 20.54 -11.01
CA ASN A 247 -7.74 21.83 -11.66
C ASN A 247 -6.33 22.40 -11.39
N ILE A 248 -5.36 22.05 -12.24
CA ILE A 248 -4.17 22.89 -12.43
C ILE A 248 -4.46 23.92 -13.51
N THR A 249 -5.36 24.87 -13.25
CA THR A 249 -5.22 26.27 -13.71
C THR A 249 -6.32 27.19 -13.13
N ILE A 250 -5.85 28.19 -12.38
CA ILE A 250 -6.41 29.52 -12.06
C ILE A 250 -7.90 29.78 -12.40
N ALA A 251 -8.64 30.14 -11.35
CA ALA A 251 -9.95 30.78 -11.31
C ALA A 251 -11.16 29.91 -11.75
N SER A 252 -12.01 29.65 -10.75
CA SER A 252 -13.34 29.01 -10.79
C SER A 252 -13.34 27.53 -10.41
N ASN A 253 -13.71 27.27 -9.17
CA ASN A 253 -14.03 25.96 -8.59
C ASN A 253 -14.84 25.06 -9.54
N VAL A 254 -14.18 24.17 -10.27
CA VAL A 254 -14.82 23.04 -10.95
C VAL A 254 -14.29 21.75 -10.35
N VAL A 255 -15.17 21.04 -9.64
CA VAL A 255 -14.92 19.77 -8.98
C VAL A 255 -14.60 18.70 -10.04
N SER A 256 -13.60 17.87 -9.78
CA SER A 256 -13.29 16.64 -10.55
C SER A 256 -14.49 15.68 -10.70
N GLY A 257 -15.56 15.91 -9.94
CA GLY A 257 -16.81 15.15 -9.92
C GLY A 257 -17.51 14.98 -11.26
N SER A 258 -17.23 15.81 -12.28
CA SER A 258 -17.79 15.62 -13.62
C SER A 258 -17.11 14.52 -14.44
N LEU A 259 -15.86 14.15 -14.11
CA LEU A 259 -15.10 13.11 -14.82
C LEU A 259 -15.17 11.73 -14.15
N LEU A 260 -15.57 11.70 -12.88
CA LEU A 260 -15.69 10.47 -12.09
C LEU A 260 -16.89 9.64 -12.53
N ASN A 261 -16.69 8.33 -12.59
CA ASN A 261 -17.77 7.36 -12.60
C ASN A 261 -18.20 7.06 -11.15
N SER A 262 -19.50 6.94 -10.92
CA SER A 262 -20.06 6.49 -9.64
C SER A 262 -20.57 5.06 -9.77
N CYS A 263 -19.91 4.13 -9.08
CA CYS A 263 -20.24 2.72 -9.08
C CYS A 263 -21.11 2.41 -7.86
N ASN A 264 -22.30 1.89 -8.10
CA ASN A 264 -23.30 1.65 -7.05
C ASN A 264 -23.72 0.18 -7.09
N PHE A 265 -23.48 -0.52 -5.99
CA PHE A 265 -23.91 -1.89 -5.73
C PHE A 265 -24.77 -1.92 -4.47
N ASN A 266 -25.32 -3.08 -4.15
CA ASN A 266 -26.23 -3.20 -3.00
C ASN A 266 -25.50 -2.96 -1.67
N THR A 267 -24.23 -3.39 -1.57
CA THR A 267 -23.45 -3.33 -0.33
C THR A 267 -22.23 -2.42 -0.40
N ALA A 268 -21.93 -1.85 -1.56
CA ALA A 268 -20.79 -0.95 -1.74
C ALA A 268 -21.07 0.12 -2.80
N ASN A 269 -20.53 1.31 -2.56
CA ASN A 269 -20.60 2.43 -3.49
C ASN A 269 -19.31 3.23 -3.44
N TRP A 270 -18.77 3.59 -4.61
CA TRP A 270 -17.56 4.39 -4.71
C TRP A 270 -17.51 5.20 -6.00
N ALA A 271 -16.66 6.21 -6.02
CA ALA A 271 -16.28 6.91 -7.23
C ALA A 271 -14.93 6.40 -7.75
N THR A 272 -14.69 6.52 -9.06
CA THR A 272 -13.43 6.15 -9.71
C THR A 272 -13.28 6.89 -11.04
N CYS A 273 -12.05 7.14 -11.48
CA CYS A 273 -11.76 7.62 -12.83
C CYS A 273 -11.86 6.52 -13.92
N PHE A 274 -11.99 5.26 -13.51
CA PHE A 274 -11.97 4.09 -14.39
C PHE A 274 -13.37 3.48 -14.55
N ASN A 275 -13.47 2.34 -15.22
CA ASN A 275 -14.77 1.69 -15.44
C ASN A 275 -15.34 1.18 -14.12
N CYS A 276 -16.66 1.36 -13.95
CA CYS A 276 -17.39 0.56 -12.98
C CYS A 276 -17.42 -0.91 -13.43
N PRO A 277 -17.25 -1.86 -12.50
CA PRO A 277 -17.39 -3.27 -12.84
C PRO A 277 -18.86 -3.63 -13.08
N SER A 278 -19.10 -4.67 -13.88
CA SER A 278 -20.43 -5.19 -14.22
C SER A 278 -21.15 -5.86 -13.04
N SER A 279 -20.39 -6.23 -12.01
CA SER A 279 -20.87 -6.81 -10.76
C SER A 279 -20.02 -6.32 -9.60
N GLU A 280 -20.53 -6.44 -8.38
CA GLU A 280 -19.78 -6.10 -7.18
C GLU A 280 -18.52 -6.99 -7.07
N PRO A 281 -17.31 -6.42 -6.88
CA PRO A 281 -16.09 -7.17 -6.65
C PRO A 281 -16.20 -8.06 -5.42
N THR A 282 -15.65 -9.28 -5.53
CA THR A 282 -15.50 -10.22 -4.41
C THR A 282 -14.05 -10.62 -4.26
N LEU A 283 -13.72 -11.36 -3.20
CA LEU A 283 -12.39 -11.92 -3.02
C LEU A 283 -12.01 -12.85 -4.19
N GLU A 284 -12.97 -13.61 -4.73
CA GLU A 284 -12.80 -14.53 -5.88
C GLU A 284 -12.72 -13.83 -7.22
N ASN A 285 -13.41 -12.69 -7.36
CA ASN A 285 -13.40 -11.87 -8.56
C ASN A 285 -13.24 -10.39 -8.20
N PRO A 286 -12.01 -9.96 -7.88
CA PRO A 286 -11.75 -8.60 -7.41
C PRO A 286 -11.80 -7.56 -8.52
N THR A 287 -11.72 -7.99 -9.79
CA THR A 287 -11.76 -7.14 -10.97
C THR A 287 -12.74 -7.71 -12.01
N PRO A 288 -14.07 -7.70 -11.75
CA PRO A 288 -15.04 -8.14 -12.74
C PRO A 288 -14.93 -7.32 -14.03
N ASN A 289 -15.47 -7.86 -15.12
CA ASN A 289 -15.52 -7.15 -16.41
C ASN A 289 -16.13 -5.76 -16.26
N ALA A 290 -15.69 -4.81 -17.09
CA ALA A 290 -16.29 -3.49 -17.14
C ALA A 290 -17.80 -3.57 -17.45
N ALA A 291 -18.59 -2.69 -16.82
CA ALA A 291 -20.04 -2.59 -17.07
C ALA A 291 -20.37 -2.09 -18.50
N VAL A 292 -19.41 -1.46 -19.16
CA VAL A 292 -19.51 -0.99 -20.55
C VAL A 292 -18.47 -1.70 -21.43
N ALA A 293 -18.84 -1.95 -22.68
CA ALA A 293 -17.94 -2.57 -23.65
C ALA A 293 -16.81 -1.60 -24.04
N SER A 294 -15.66 -2.12 -24.49
CA SER A 294 -14.51 -1.30 -24.92
C SER A 294 -14.79 -0.41 -26.13
N THR A 295 -15.88 -0.66 -26.86
CA THR A 295 -16.34 0.16 -27.98
C THR A 295 -17.31 1.28 -27.55
N ASP A 296 -17.75 1.29 -26.29
CA ASP A 296 -18.65 2.30 -25.76
C ASP A 296 -17.89 3.63 -25.57
N PRO A 297 -18.42 4.79 -26.02
CA PRO A 297 -17.79 6.10 -25.80
C PRO A 297 -17.55 6.46 -24.32
N LYS A 298 -18.25 5.81 -23.39
CA LYS A 298 -18.07 5.99 -21.94
C LYS A 298 -17.00 5.06 -21.34
N PHE A 299 -16.44 4.15 -22.12
CA PHE A 299 -15.36 3.29 -21.66
C PHE A 299 -14.18 4.13 -21.15
N ARG A 300 -13.56 3.66 -20.08
CA ARG A 300 -12.35 4.23 -19.49
C ARG A 300 -11.22 3.24 -19.60
N HIS A 301 -10.07 3.67 -20.08
CA HIS A 301 -8.93 2.79 -20.23
C HIS A 301 -8.20 2.60 -18.90
N PRO A 302 -7.89 1.34 -18.49
CA PRO A 302 -7.11 1.09 -17.29
C PRO A 302 -5.70 1.66 -17.44
N VAL A 303 -5.02 1.89 -16.31
CA VAL A 303 -3.63 2.37 -16.31
C VAL A 303 -2.73 1.33 -16.97
N PRO A 304 -1.94 1.69 -18.00
CA PRO A 304 -1.04 0.76 -18.64
C PRO A 304 0.28 0.64 -17.88
N ASN A 305 1.04 -0.44 -18.12
CA ASN A 305 2.33 -0.68 -17.46
C ASN A 305 3.45 0.30 -17.88
N ASN A 306 3.21 1.18 -18.85
CA ASN A 306 4.20 2.11 -19.39
C ASN A 306 3.81 3.59 -19.21
N CYS A 307 2.84 3.89 -18.35
CA CYS A 307 2.46 5.25 -18.00
C CYS A 307 2.06 5.33 -16.53
N ASP A 308 2.57 6.33 -15.82
CA ASP A 308 2.08 6.63 -14.48
C ASP A 308 0.68 7.26 -14.57
N SER A 309 -0.21 6.94 -13.62
CA SER A 309 -1.58 7.43 -13.65
C SER A 309 -1.69 8.95 -13.50
N LEU A 310 -0.66 9.58 -12.93
CA LEU A 310 -0.48 11.03 -12.94
C LEU A 310 -0.53 11.64 -14.35
N TRP A 311 -0.06 10.91 -15.36
CA TRP A 311 0.03 11.36 -16.76
C TRP A 311 -0.94 10.61 -17.70
N TRP A 312 -1.78 9.72 -17.17
CA TRP A 312 -2.67 8.89 -17.96
C TRP A 312 -4.05 9.52 -18.09
N ASP A 313 -4.49 9.76 -19.32
CA ASP A 313 -5.88 10.14 -19.61
C ASP A 313 -6.73 8.88 -19.79
N PRO A 314 -7.55 8.47 -18.80
CA PRO A 314 -8.36 7.26 -18.91
C PRO A 314 -9.52 7.43 -19.89
N ILE A 315 -9.89 8.65 -20.27
CA ILE A 315 -10.97 8.89 -21.23
C ILE A 315 -10.45 8.72 -22.66
N ALA A 316 -9.28 9.31 -22.95
CA ALA A 316 -8.66 9.22 -24.27
C ALA A 316 -7.84 7.94 -24.47
N GLY A 317 -7.47 7.24 -23.40
CA GLY A 317 -6.57 6.09 -23.45
C GLY A 317 -5.15 6.48 -23.89
N GLN A 318 -4.67 7.63 -23.42
CA GLN A 318 -3.43 8.23 -23.89
C GLN A 318 -2.52 8.61 -22.70
N CYS A 319 -1.24 8.27 -22.81
CA CYS A 319 -0.20 8.78 -21.92
C CYS A 319 0.22 10.18 -22.39
N LEU A 320 0.16 11.15 -21.49
CA LEU A 320 0.49 12.56 -21.74
C LEU A 320 1.90 12.92 -21.29
N CYS A 321 2.64 11.96 -20.72
CA CYS A 321 4.07 12.10 -20.51
C CYS A 321 4.80 12.17 -21.87
N SER A 322 5.54 13.26 -22.09
CA SER A 322 6.19 13.56 -23.37
C SER A 322 7.71 13.64 -23.29
N ASN A 323 8.31 13.41 -22.12
CA ASN A 323 9.75 13.49 -21.90
C ASN A 323 10.24 12.39 -20.95
N THR A 324 11.55 12.26 -20.80
CA THR A 324 12.16 11.19 -19.99
C THR A 324 11.97 11.35 -18.49
N THR A 325 11.61 12.55 -17.99
CA THR A 325 11.50 12.78 -16.54
C THR A 325 10.19 12.24 -15.96
N CYS A 326 9.15 12.11 -16.79
CA CYS A 326 7.88 11.48 -16.41
C CYS A 326 7.74 10.04 -16.93
N ALA A 327 8.76 9.54 -17.64
CA ALA A 327 8.70 8.21 -18.25
C ALA A 327 8.58 7.14 -17.16
N TYR A 328 7.65 6.22 -17.35
CA TYR A 328 7.37 5.16 -16.40
C TYR A 328 7.40 3.80 -17.10
N ASN A 329 8.00 2.82 -16.44
CA ASN A 329 7.92 1.42 -16.83
C ASN A 329 7.74 0.59 -15.57
N ASP A 330 6.64 -0.16 -15.52
CA ASP A 330 6.32 -1.02 -14.41
C ASP A 330 7.29 -2.23 -14.38
N THR A 331 7.85 -2.50 -13.22
CA THR A 331 8.78 -3.61 -12.96
C THR A 331 8.24 -4.58 -11.91
N SER A 332 7.00 -4.39 -11.46
CA SER A 332 6.35 -5.27 -10.50
C SER A 332 6.14 -6.68 -11.05
N VAL A 333 6.05 -7.62 -10.11
CA VAL A 333 5.55 -8.96 -10.40
C VAL A 333 4.05 -8.84 -10.76
N PRO A 334 3.60 -9.40 -11.90
CA PRO A 334 2.19 -9.37 -12.27
C PRO A 334 1.30 -9.94 -11.16
N VAL A 335 0.13 -9.33 -10.95
CA VAL A 335 -0.84 -9.88 -10.00
C VAL A 335 -1.47 -11.14 -10.58
N ALA A 336 -1.19 -12.28 -9.97
CA ALA A 336 -1.86 -13.54 -10.28
C ALA A 336 -3.18 -13.62 -9.50
N THR A 337 -4.27 -13.11 -10.08
CA THR A 337 -5.62 -13.42 -9.59
C THR A 337 -6.16 -14.66 -10.32
N ASN A 338 -7.09 -15.40 -9.71
CA ASN A 338 -7.78 -16.54 -10.37
C ASN A 338 -8.65 -16.12 -11.58
N THR A 339 -8.67 -14.84 -11.91
CA THR A 339 -9.36 -14.24 -13.04
C THR A 339 -8.35 -13.91 -14.12
N THR A 340 -8.56 -14.45 -15.32
CA THR A 340 -7.84 -14.07 -16.54
C THR A 340 -7.98 -12.56 -16.77
N VAL A 341 -6.98 -11.79 -16.33
CA VAL A 341 -6.79 -10.41 -16.77
C VAL A 341 -6.62 -10.47 -18.29
N ASN A 342 -7.52 -9.81 -19.02
CA ASN A 342 -7.37 -9.61 -20.46
C ASN A 342 -6.04 -8.91 -20.70
N LYS A 343 -5.03 -9.67 -21.11
CA LYS A 343 -3.80 -9.16 -21.70
C LYS A 343 -4.18 -8.33 -22.93
N VAL A 344 -4.32 -7.02 -22.76
CA VAL A 344 -4.25 -6.10 -23.89
C VAL A 344 -2.76 -6.00 -24.25
N VAL A 345 -2.30 -6.96 -25.06
CA VAL A 345 -0.99 -6.88 -25.71
C VAL A 345 -1.11 -5.81 -26.78
N SER A 346 -0.48 -4.65 -26.55
CA SER A 346 -0.15 -3.69 -27.60
C SER A 346 0.96 -4.28 -28.48
N SER A 347 0.59 -5.06 -29.49
CA SER A 347 1.54 -5.57 -30.49
C SER A 347 1.87 -4.49 -31.52
N THR A 348 2.98 -3.79 -31.32
CA THR A 348 3.71 -3.10 -32.40
C THR A 348 5.14 -3.60 -32.40
N GLY A 349 5.44 -4.58 -33.27
CA GLY A 349 6.79 -5.14 -33.38
C GLY A 349 6.92 -6.24 -34.41
N ASN A 350 7.31 -5.83 -35.62
CA ASN A 350 7.86 -6.56 -36.77
C ASN A 350 7.98 -8.10 -36.71
N ASN A 351 7.35 -8.72 -37.73
CA ASN A 351 7.60 -10.06 -38.22
C ASN A 351 9.10 -10.28 -38.51
N SER A 352 9.74 -11.20 -37.78
CA SER A 352 10.85 -11.97 -38.32
C SER A 352 10.67 -13.42 -37.88
N GLN A 353 10.34 -14.25 -38.87
CA GLN A 353 10.26 -15.70 -38.75
C GLN A 353 11.64 -16.25 -38.41
N GLN A 354 11.73 -17.00 -37.32
CA GLN A 354 12.74 -18.04 -37.22
C GLN A 354 12.13 -19.28 -36.57
N THR A 355 11.86 -20.25 -37.45
CA THR A 355 11.48 -21.61 -37.13
C THR A 355 12.65 -22.31 -36.45
N ASN A 356 12.44 -22.89 -35.27
CA ASN A 356 13.17 -24.07 -34.84
C ASN A 356 12.21 -25.02 -34.15
N ALA A 357 12.05 -26.17 -34.80
CA ALA A 357 11.36 -27.32 -34.30
C ALA A 357 12.29 -28.06 -33.34
N ASP A 358 11.79 -28.48 -32.19
CA ASP A 358 12.35 -29.65 -31.51
C ASP A 358 11.27 -30.49 -30.84
N LYS A 359 11.50 -31.80 -30.95
CA LYS A 359 10.56 -32.90 -30.76
C LYS A 359 10.50 -33.37 -29.30
N ASN A 360 9.30 -33.80 -28.93
CA ASN A 360 8.93 -34.96 -28.12
C ASN A 360 9.93 -35.55 -27.11
N GLY A 361 9.47 -35.67 -25.86
CA GLY A 361 9.99 -36.61 -24.88
C GLY A 361 9.03 -36.78 -23.70
N ALA A 362 7.94 -37.52 -23.91
CA ALA A 362 7.06 -37.96 -22.84
C ALA A 362 7.72 -39.09 -22.03
N ALA A 363 7.70 -38.98 -20.71
CA ALA A 363 7.95 -40.10 -19.80
C ALA A 363 6.89 -40.10 -18.70
N GLN A 364 5.97 -41.05 -18.81
CA GLN A 364 5.05 -41.46 -17.74
C GLN A 364 5.84 -42.02 -16.57
N LEU A 365 5.45 -41.66 -15.34
CA LEU A 365 5.70 -42.51 -14.19
C LEU A 365 4.46 -42.62 -13.32
N THR A 366 4.15 -43.87 -13.08
CA THR A 366 2.98 -44.51 -12.47
C THR A 366 2.74 -44.14 -11.01
N ALA A 367 1.46 -44.00 -10.68
CA ALA A 367 0.93 -43.92 -9.33
C ALA A 367 1.16 -45.23 -8.54
N THR A 368 1.41 -45.10 -7.24
CA THR A 368 1.20 -46.19 -6.28
C THR A 368 0.50 -45.62 -5.05
N VAL A 369 -0.61 -46.28 -4.68
CA VAL A 369 -1.51 -45.97 -3.57
C VAL A 369 -1.11 -46.80 -2.35
N MET A 370 -0.90 -46.13 -1.21
CA MET A 370 -1.02 -46.63 0.18
C MET A 370 -1.22 -45.36 1.03
N GLY A 371 -2.17 -45.19 1.94
CA GLY A 371 -2.96 -46.15 2.70
C GLY A 371 -2.74 -45.87 4.20
N LEU A 372 -3.60 -45.01 4.77
CA LEU A 372 -4.00 -44.88 6.19
C LEU A 372 -2.99 -44.37 7.25
N ALA A 373 -3.37 -43.26 7.92
CA ALA A 373 -3.66 -43.25 9.36
C ALA A 373 -4.34 -41.93 9.78
N LEU A 374 -5.54 -42.04 10.36
CA LEU A 374 -6.22 -40.96 11.08
C LEU A 374 -5.61 -40.80 12.48
N SER A 375 -5.39 -39.56 12.91
CA SER A 375 -5.39 -39.21 14.34
C SER A 375 -5.98 -37.82 14.53
N ALA A 376 -7.15 -37.78 15.15
CA ALA A 376 -7.81 -36.57 15.61
C ALA A 376 -7.11 -36.02 16.85
N GLY A 377 -6.77 -34.73 16.83
CA GLY A 377 -6.25 -33.99 17.98
C GLY A 377 -7.04 -32.69 18.12
N VAL A 378 -7.77 -32.58 19.23
CA VAL A 378 -8.65 -31.48 19.61
C VAL A 378 -7.80 -30.24 19.94
N ALA A 379 -8.04 -29.12 19.25
CA ALA A 379 -7.48 -27.82 19.61
C ALA A 379 -8.46 -27.07 20.52
N ALA A 380 -8.00 -26.73 21.72
CA ALA A 380 -8.72 -25.89 22.68
C ALA A 380 -8.46 -24.41 22.38
N ILE A 381 -9.55 -23.65 22.41
CA ILE A 381 -9.64 -22.20 22.26
C ILE A 381 -9.16 -21.52 23.56
N MET A 382 -8.21 -20.59 23.48
CA MET A 382 -8.13 -19.48 24.43
C MET A 382 -7.76 -18.20 23.67
N ALA A 383 -8.70 -17.28 23.69
CA ALA A 383 -8.56 -15.90 23.25
C ALA A 383 -8.09 -15.04 24.42
N LEU A 384 -7.12 -14.16 24.18
CA LEU A 384 -6.93 -12.86 24.82
C LEU A 384 -6.07 -11.99 23.90
#